data_AF-A0A1I3JVJ1-F1
#
_entry.id   AF-A0A1I3JVJ1-F1
#
_cell.length_a   1.000
_cell.length_b   1.000
_cell.length_c   1.000
_cell.angle_alpha   90.00
_cell.angle_beta   90.00
_cell.angle_gamma   90.00
#
_symmetry.space_group_name_H-M   'P 1'
#
loop_
_entity.id
_entity.type
_entity.pdbx_description
1 polymer ?
#
loop_
_entity_poly.entity_id
_entity_poly.type
_entity_poly.pdbx_seq_one_letter_code
_entity_poly.pdbx_strand_id
1 'polypeptide(L)'
;MRPDFLGTARRALCGLAVALPLAGLGAPALAGQTENDWYEFAFHRCAEPIMRNAAIVTGDLNPMNPLDANRIDVRSNGVAWHSVGIVPILVHMEHVAGSETYKGCRVAFPITTATTVPIDIAEAIAKFETWIENNTDNRTFRDVACPFGDNRTYARKIKTRGETRPGVNVSIVIEAGAGNAFLFFAAVEEPIGVGECINSSG
;
A
#
# COMPACT_ATOMS: atom_id res chain seq x y z
N MET A 1 45.43 74.51 6.91
CA MET A 1 44.61 74.68 5.69
C MET A 1 44.36 73.29 5.11
N ARG A 2 43.12 73.00 4.70
CA ARG A 2 42.66 71.67 4.22
C ARG A 2 43.49 71.16 3.03
N PRO A 3 43.40 69.85 2.73
CA PRO A 3 42.52 69.54 1.62
C PRO A 3 41.57 68.35 1.88
N ASP A 4 40.34 68.55 1.39
CA ASP A 4 39.37 67.51 1.04
C ASP A 4 39.90 66.69 -0.15
N PHE A 5 39.57 65.39 -0.25
CA PHE A 5 39.24 64.74 -1.53
C PHE A 5 38.53 63.39 -1.29
N LEU A 6 37.24 63.36 -1.61
CA LEU A 6 36.48 62.16 -1.94
C LEU A 6 37.01 61.54 -3.24
N GLY A 7 37.07 60.20 -3.33
CA GLY A 7 37.43 59.55 -4.59
C GLY A 7 37.44 58.02 -4.54
N THR A 8 36.25 57.43 -4.64
CA THR A 8 35.91 56.24 -5.47
C THR A 8 36.82 55.00 -5.53
N ALA A 9 36.14 53.88 -5.25
CA ALA A 9 36.07 52.66 -6.06
C ALA A 9 37.09 51.51 -5.81
N ARG A 10 36.53 50.49 -5.14
CA ARG A 10 36.52 49.06 -5.54
C ARG A 10 37.79 48.51 -6.19
N ARG A 11 38.48 47.63 -5.47
CA ARG A 11 39.07 46.38 -5.99
C ARG A 11 39.42 45.45 -4.82
N ALA A 12 38.54 44.50 -4.54
CA ALA A 12 38.89 43.27 -3.84
C ALA A 12 38.10 42.15 -4.53
N LEU A 13 38.70 41.58 -5.57
CA LEU A 13 38.19 40.43 -6.31
C LEU A 13 39.37 39.49 -6.47
N CYS A 14 39.41 38.45 -5.64
CA CYS A 14 39.96 37.12 -5.91
C CYS A 14 39.83 36.28 -4.63
N GLY A 15 38.58 35.93 -4.30
CA GLY A 15 38.27 34.81 -3.42
C GLY A 15 37.70 33.70 -4.29
N LEU A 16 38.55 32.77 -4.69
CA LEU A 16 38.18 31.56 -5.42
C LEU A 16 37.38 30.66 -4.44
N ALA A 17 36.05 30.72 -4.47
CA ALA A 17 35.20 29.76 -3.78
C ALA A 17 34.65 28.77 -4.82
N VAL A 18 35.18 27.55 -4.74
CA VAL A 18 34.79 26.38 -5.50
C VAL A 18 33.29 26.12 -5.35
N ALA A 19 32.64 25.84 -6.47
CA ALA A 19 31.25 25.42 -6.54
C ALA A 19 30.98 24.16 -5.72
N LEU A 20 29.96 24.20 -4.87
CA LEU A 20 29.21 23.01 -4.47
C LEU A 20 27.81 23.15 -5.11
N PRO A 21 27.44 22.26 -6.05
CA PRO A 21 26.09 22.26 -6.58
C PRO A 21 25.14 21.87 -5.43
N LEU A 22 24.22 22.77 -5.09
CA LEU A 22 23.01 22.45 -4.33
C LEU A 22 22.09 21.64 -5.24
N ALA A 23 22.51 20.42 -5.56
CA ALA A 23 21.67 19.39 -6.16
C ALA A 23 21.13 18.52 -5.03
N GLY A 24 19.80 18.49 -4.91
CA GLY A 24 19.08 17.34 -4.39
C GLY A 24 19.27 17.01 -2.91
N LEU A 25 18.76 17.86 -2.03
CA LEU A 25 18.07 17.31 -0.86
C LEU A 25 16.64 16.99 -1.29
N GLY A 26 16.49 15.94 -2.11
CA GLY A 26 15.19 15.31 -2.30
C GLY A 26 14.80 14.74 -0.96
N ALA A 27 13.68 15.19 -0.39
CA ALA A 27 13.20 14.81 0.94
C ALA A 27 13.29 13.29 1.18
N PRO A 28 14.07 12.83 2.18
CA PRO A 28 13.91 11.49 2.71
C PRO A 28 13.89 11.56 4.25
N ALA A 29 12.92 11.06 5.00
CA ALA A 29 11.84 10.17 4.72
C ALA A 29 10.78 10.50 5.79
N LEU A 30 9.52 10.57 5.38
CA LEU A 30 8.40 10.56 6.34
C LEU A 30 8.15 9.15 6.90
N ALA A 31 8.78 8.13 6.32
CA ALA A 31 8.72 6.71 6.70
C ALA A 31 8.97 6.46 8.20
N GLY A 32 7.89 6.35 8.97
CA GLY A 32 7.88 5.93 10.37
C GLY A 32 7.76 4.41 10.54
N GLN A 33 7.81 3.96 11.80
CA GLN A 33 7.65 2.53 12.14
C GLN A 33 6.31 1.97 11.64
N THR A 34 5.22 2.71 11.83
CA THR A 34 3.87 2.32 11.38
C THR A 34 3.77 2.12 9.87
N GLU A 35 4.53 2.91 9.09
CA GLU A 35 4.55 2.77 7.63
C GLU A 35 5.26 1.49 7.19
N ASN A 36 6.42 1.21 7.80
CA ASN A 36 7.16 -0.03 7.54
C ASN A 36 6.36 -1.28 7.94
N ASP A 37 5.69 -1.22 9.09
CA ASP A 37 4.82 -2.30 9.56
C ASP A 37 3.67 -2.54 8.57
N TRP A 38 3.07 -1.50 8.01
CA TRP A 38 2.02 -1.65 6.99
C TRP A 38 2.52 -2.36 5.74
N TYR A 39 3.70 -2.00 5.23
CA TYR A 39 4.30 -2.66 4.05
C TYR A 39 4.53 -4.16 4.32
N GLU A 40 5.08 -4.48 5.49
CA GLU A 40 5.26 -5.87 5.94
C GLU A 40 3.92 -6.63 6.01
N PHE A 41 2.88 -6.02 6.59
CA PHE A 41 1.56 -6.65 6.66
C PHE A 41 0.94 -6.85 5.29
N ALA A 42 1.00 -5.85 4.39
CA ALA A 42 0.37 -5.89 3.09
C ALA A 42 1.07 -6.89 2.16
N PHE A 43 2.38 -6.79 2.03
CA PHE A 43 3.10 -7.52 1.00
C PHE A 43 3.52 -8.91 1.47
N HIS A 44 4.18 -8.99 2.63
CA HIS A 44 4.83 -10.23 3.09
C HIS A 44 3.92 -11.11 3.93
N ARG A 45 2.99 -10.53 4.70
CA ARG A 45 2.09 -11.32 5.57
C ARG A 45 0.70 -11.52 5.00
N CYS A 46 0.30 -10.71 4.03
CA CYS A 46 -0.98 -10.82 3.33
C CYS A 46 -0.83 -11.39 1.93
N ALA A 47 -0.23 -10.66 0.98
CA ALA A 47 -0.22 -11.07 -0.42
C ALA A 47 0.64 -12.31 -0.70
N GLU A 48 1.87 -12.37 -0.20
CA GLU A 48 2.78 -13.48 -0.46
C GLU A 48 2.26 -14.85 0.03
N PRO A 49 1.70 -14.99 1.24
CA PRO A 49 1.15 -16.27 1.69
C PRO A 49 -0.05 -16.72 0.87
N ILE A 50 -1.00 -15.80 0.56
CA ILE A 50 -2.17 -16.13 -0.26
C ILE A 50 -1.73 -16.59 -1.65
N MET A 51 -0.79 -15.87 -2.27
CA MET A 51 -0.20 -16.32 -3.52
C MET A 51 0.38 -17.73 -3.36
N ARG A 52 1.22 -17.97 -2.37
CA ARG A 52 1.90 -19.27 -2.18
C ARG A 52 0.98 -20.41 -1.70
N ASN A 53 -0.33 -20.18 -1.58
CA ASN A 53 -1.27 -21.11 -0.95
C ASN A 53 -0.78 -21.57 0.43
N ALA A 54 -0.21 -20.62 1.18
CA ALA A 54 0.27 -20.81 2.54
C ALA A 54 -0.74 -20.22 3.55
N ALA A 55 -0.58 -20.56 4.82
CA ALA A 55 -1.33 -19.92 5.89
C ALA A 55 -0.90 -18.45 6.02
N ILE A 56 -1.85 -17.56 6.35
CA ILE A 56 -1.56 -16.17 6.71
C ILE A 56 -0.62 -16.15 7.93
N VAL A 57 0.39 -15.28 7.88
CA VAL A 57 1.37 -15.15 8.95
C VAL A 57 0.83 -14.22 10.03
N THR A 58 0.28 -14.81 11.10
CA THR A 58 -0.34 -14.08 12.23
C THR A 58 0.55 -14.00 13.47
N GLY A 59 1.81 -14.46 13.39
CA GLY A 59 2.75 -14.38 14.51
C GLY A 59 2.88 -12.95 15.03
N ASP A 60 2.85 -12.78 16.36
CA ASP A 60 2.92 -11.50 17.08
C ASP A 60 1.70 -10.58 16.92
N LEU A 61 0.61 -11.08 16.34
CA LEU A 61 -0.66 -10.36 16.25
C LEU A 61 -1.65 -10.81 17.33
N ASN A 62 -2.43 -9.85 17.83
CA ASN A 62 -3.50 -10.12 18.79
C ASN A 62 -4.82 -10.33 18.04
N PRO A 63 -5.56 -11.41 18.33
CA PRO A 63 -6.89 -11.61 17.78
C PRO A 63 -7.80 -10.43 18.13
N MET A 64 -8.59 -9.98 17.17
CA MET A 64 -9.57 -8.91 17.34
C MET A 64 -10.98 -9.47 17.17
N ASN A 65 -11.93 -8.88 17.89
CA ASN A 65 -13.34 -9.13 17.62
C ASN A 65 -13.68 -8.67 16.19
N PRO A 66 -14.24 -9.53 15.33
CA PRO A 66 -14.62 -9.14 13.96
C PRO A 66 -15.58 -7.95 13.88
N LEU A 67 -16.39 -7.71 14.91
CA LEU A 67 -17.28 -6.54 14.98
C LEU A 67 -16.51 -5.22 15.18
N ASP A 68 -15.37 -5.28 15.88
CA ASP A 68 -14.50 -4.13 16.10
C ASP A 68 -13.63 -3.81 14.87
N ALA A 69 -13.53 -4.75 13.93
CA ALA A 69 -12.91 -4.59 12.61
C ALA A 69 -13.78 -3.74 11.64
N ASN A 70 -14.53 -2.78 12.19
CA ASN A 70 -15.74 -2.12 11.71
C ASN A 70 -15.59 -1.38 10.36
N ARG A 71 -15.40 -2.13 9.28
CA ARG A 71 -15.45 -1.75 7.85
C ARG A 71 -15.08 -2.93 6.95
N ILE A 72 -14.45 -3.97 7.49
CA ILE A 72 -14.13 -5.18 6.76
C ILE A 72 -15.40 -6.02 6.64
N ASP A 73 -15.79 -6.35 5.41
CA ASP A 73 -16.98 -7.13 5.08
C ASP A 73 -17.01 -8.51 5.78
N VAL A 74 -17.58 -8.54 7.00
CA VAL A 74 -17.78 -9.70 7.88
C VAL A 74 -18.81 -10.70 7.29
N ARG A 75 -19.21 -10.53 6.02
CA ARG A 75 -19.98 -11.53 5.27
C ARG A 75 -19.14 -12.73 4.86
N SER A 76 -17.82 -12.58 4.88
CA SER A 76 -16.87 -13.70 4.97
C SER A 76 -16.71 -14.04 6.45
N ASN A 77 -16.65 -15.31 6.84
CA ASN A 77 -16.46 -15.74 8.25
C ASN A 77 -15.03 -15.42 8.73
N GLY A 78 -14.55 -14.22 8.48
CA GLY A 78 -13.17 -13.80 8.62
C GLY A 78 -12.73 -13.65 10.08
N VAL A 79 -11.43 -13.84 10.29
CA VAL A 79 -10.76 -13.60 11.56
C VAL A 79 -9.90 -12.35 11.38
N ALA A 80 -9.99 -11.42 12.33
CA ALA A 80 -9.20 -10.20 12.31
C ALA A 80 -8.12 -10.26 13.39
N TRP A 81 -6.95 -9.68 13.10
CA TRP A 81 -5.91 -9.47 14.09
C TRP A 81 -5.34 -8.06 13.98
N HIS A 82 -4.83 -7.57 15.09
CA HIS A 82 -4.19 -6.27 15.16
C HIS A 82 -2.82 -6.40 15.81
N SER A 83 -1.90 -5.55 15.41
CA SER A 83 -0.61 -5.35 16.08
C SER A 83 -0.77 -4.39 17.27
N VAL A 84 0.24 -4.33 18.13
CA VAL A 84 0.20 -3.54 19.37
C VAL A 84 0.34 -2.04 19.05
N GLY A 85 -0.66 -1.20 19.37
CA GLY A 85 -0.60 0.28 19.26
C GLY A 85 -1.58 0.91 18.24
N ILE A 86 -1.20 2.04 17.64
CA ILE A 86 -1.90 2.70 16.51
C ILE A 86 -1.40 2.06 15.20
N VAL A 87 -1.77 0.82 14.92
CA VAL A 87 -1.09 0.00 13.90
C VAL A 87 -2.10 -0.64 12.93
N PRO A 88 -1.73 -0.87 11.66
CA PRO A 88 -2.50 -1.64 10.71
C PRO A 88 -3.10 -2.93 11.26
N ILE A 89 -4.36 -3.14 10.89
CA ILE A 89 -5.14 -4.34 11.14
C ILE A 89 -4.95 -5.26 9.94
N LEU A 90 -4.44 -6.47 10.18
CA LEU A 90 -4.45 -7.56 9.22
C LEU A 90 -5.72 -8.38 9.42
N VAL A 91 -6.53 -8.50 8.38
CA VAL A 91 -7.76 -9.28 8.45
C VAL A 91 -7.70 -10.42 7.47
N HIS A 92 -7.84 -11.66 7.96
CA HIS A 92 -8.05 -12.83 7.13
C HIS A 92 -9.54 -13.01 6.89
N MET A 93 -9.86 -13.45 5.70
CA MET A 93 -11.20 -13.71 5.23
C MET A 93 -11.23 -15.12 4.69
N GLU A 94 -12.22 -15.88 5.12
CA GLU A 94 -12.55 -17.16 4.50
C GLU A 94 -13.98 -17.08 4.00
N HIS A 95 -14.15 -17.49 2.75
CA HIS A 95 -15.45 -17.60 2.14
C HIS A 95 -15.61 -19.00 1.56
N VAL A 96 -16.69 -19.68 1.94
CA VAL A 96 -17.02 -21.01 1.42
C VAL A 96 -18.06 -20.84 0.30
N ALA A 97 -17.75 -21.35 -0.88
CA ALA A 97 -18.68 -21.41 -2.01
C ALA A 97 -18.75 -22.86 -2.53
N GLY A 98 -19.91 -23.49 -2.36
CA GLY A 98 -20.05 -24.93 -2.62
C GLY A 98 -19.19 -25.75 -1.64
N SER A 99 -18.30 -26.61 -2.16
CA SER A 99 -17.35 -27.41 -1.37
C SER A 99 -15.95 -26.78 -1.27
N GLU A 100 -15.74 -25.61 -1.86
CA GLU A 100 -14.44 -24.94 -1.90
C GLU A 100 -14.37 -23.81 -0.87
N THR A 101 -13.19 -23.66 -0.24
CA THR A 101 -12.89 -22.54 0.66
C THR A 101 -11.92 -21.61 -0.03
N TYR A 102 -12.31 -20.35 -0.17
CA TYR A 102 -11.50 -19.27 -0.72
C TYR A 102 -10.95 -18.41 0.40
N LYS A 103 -9.64 -18.17 0.36
CA LYS A 103 -8.94 -17.36 1.35
C LYS A 103 -8.71 -15.96 0.84
N GLY A 104 -8.60 -15.01 1.74
CA GLY A 104 -8.14 -13.67 1.42
C GLY A 104 -7.63 -12.96 2.65
N CYS A 105 -6.93 -11.86 2.42
CA CYS A 105 -6.47 -10.98 3.47
C CYS A 105 -6.63 -9.52 3.05
N ARG A 106 -6.78 -8.65 4.04
CA ARG A 106 -6.88 -7.20 3.89
C ARG A 106 -6.01 -6.53 4.94
N VAL A 107 -5.42 -5.40 4.57
CA VAL A 107 -4.71 -4.52 5.51
C VAL A 107 -5.43 -3.18 5.55
N ALA A 108 -5.80 -2.75 6.75
CA ALA A 108 -6.55 -1.53 6.98
C ALA A 108 -6.01 -0.77 8.21
N PHE A 109 -6.34 0.51 8.34
CA PHE A 109 -6.03 1.28 9.55
C PHE A 109 -7.20 1.26 10.53
N PRO A 110 -6.93 1.31 11.85
CA PRO A 110 -7.97 1.55 12.84
C PRO A 110 -8.63 2.92 12.60
N ILE A 111 -9.96 3.00 12.75
CA ILE A 111 -10.77 4.20 12.41
C ILE A 111 -10.61 5.34 13.44
N THR A 112 -9.75 5.18 14.45
CA THR A 112 -9.94 5.88 15.73
C THR A 112 -9.56 7.37 15.79
N THR A 113 -8.94 8.00 14.78
CA THR A 113 -8.73 9.46 14.78
C THR A 113 -8.59 10.09 13.39
N ALA A 114 -9.39 11.13 13.13
CA ALA A 114 -9.22 12.19 12.13
C ALA A 114 -8.75 11.79 10.71
N THR A 115 -9.71 11.35 9.88
CA THR A 115 -9.85 11.45 8.39
C THR A 115 -8.68 11.17 7.44
N THR A 116 -7.43 11.12 7.87
CA THR A 116 -6.25 10.96 7.02
C THR A 116 -5.46 9.72 7.42
N VAL A 117 -5.08 8.93 6.43
CA VAL A 117 -4.21 7.77 6.61
C VAL A 117 -2.85 8.25 7.12
N PRO A 118 -2.28 7.65 8.19
CA PRO A 118 -0.98 8.05 8.73
C PRO A 118 0.22 7.53 7.90
N ILE A 119 0.01 7.26 6.61
CA ILE A 119 1.02 6.78 5.66
C ILE A 119 1.05 7.72 4.46
N ASP A 120 2.24 7.97 3.93
CA ASP A 120 2.42 8.57 2.61
C ASP A 120 1.86 7.64 1.53
N ILE A 121 0.66 7.95 1.03
CA ILE A 121 -0.02 7.17 0.00
C ILE A 121 0.79 7.11 -1.30
N ALA A 122 1.51 8.18 -1.66
CA ALA A 122 2.32 8.18 -2.88
C ALA A 122 3.50 7.21 -2.74
N GLU A 123 4.14 7.18 -1.57
CA GLU A 123 5.16 6.18 -1.25
C GLU A 123 4.58 4.76 -1.23
N ALA A 124 3.39 4.56 -0.65
CA ALA A 124 2.74 3.26 -0.61
C ALA A 124 2.43 2.71 -2.01
N ILE A 125 1.96 3.58 -2.92
CA ILE A 125 1.76 3.23 -4.33
C ILE A 125 3.10 2.86 -4.99
N ALA A 126 4.14 3.69 -4.80
CA ALA A 126 5.45 3.40 -5.38
C ALA A 126 6.03 2.06 -4.89
N LYS A 127 5.93 1.77 -3.59
CA LYS A 127 6.37 0.50 -3.01
C LYS A 127 5.56 -0.68 -3.52
N PHE A 128 4.26 -0.52 -3.72
CA PHE A 128 3.43 -1.54 -4.33
C PHE A 128 3.86 -1.85 -5.77
N GLU A 129 4.09 -0.82 -6.58
CA GLU A 129 4.57 -0.97 -7.96
C GLU A 129 5.92 -1.69 -8.00
N THR A 130 6.89 -1.25 -7.19
CA THR A 130 8.19 -1.92 -7.06
C THR A 130 8.07 -3.35 -6.54
N TRP A 131 7.17 -3.62 -5.58
CA TRP A 131 6.95 -4.98 -5.08
C TRP A 131 6.38 -5.89 -6.16
N ILE A 132 5.46 -5.40 -7.01
CA ILE A 132 4.97 -6.16 -8.17
C ILE A 132 6.13 -6.49 -9.10
N GLU A 133 6.92 -5.49 -9.51
CA GLU A 133 8.07 -5.66 -10.40
C GLU A 133 9.07 -6.68 -9.86
N ASN A 134 9.33 -6.68 -8.55
CA ASN A 134 10.25 -7.64 -7.93
C ASN A 134 9.64 -9.04 -7.75
N ASN A 135 8.32 -9.19 -7.84
CA ASN A 135 7.63 -10.47 -7.75
C ASN A 135 7.25 -11.06 -9.13
N THR A 136 7.52 -10.37 -10.24
CA THR A 136 7.15 -10.84 -11.59
C THR A 136 7.90 -12.10 -12.04
N ASP A 137 9.08 -12.38 -11.48
CA ASP A 137 9.92 -13.50 -11.92
C ASP A 137 9.37 -14.88 -11.53
N ASN A 138 8.45 -14.95 -10.56
CA ASN A 138 7.82 -16.21 -10.11
C ASN A 138 6.34 -16.34 -10.50
N ARG A 139 5.66 -15.23 -10.81
CA ARG A 139 4.23 -15.20 -11.16
C ARG A 139 4.00 -14.03 -12.08
N THR A 140 3.87 -14.29 -13.36
CA THR A 140 3.51 -13.24 -14.30
C THR A 140 2.14 -12.69 -13.90
N PHE A 141 2.06 -11.41 -13.50
CA PHE A 141 0.78 -10.77 -13.16
C PHE A 141 0.07 -10.28 -14.42
N ARG A 142 -1.24 -10.13 -14.34
CA ARG A 142 -2.09 -9.53 -15.36
C ARG A 142 -2.92 -8.42 -14.72
N ASP A 143 -2.82 -7.22 -15.27
CA ASP A 143 -3.73 -6.12 -14.93
C ASP A 143 -5.17 -6.46 -15.28
N VAL A 144 -6.09 -6.10 -14.39
CA VAL A 144 -7.53 -6.25 -14.59
C VAL A 144 -8.13 -4.85 -14.57
N ALA A 145 -8.67 -4.42 -15.71
CA ALA A 145 -9.24 -3.09 -15.88
C ALA A 145 -10.61 -3.01 -15.17
N CYS A 146 -10.64 -2.50 -13.94
CA CYS A 146 -11.87 -2.30 -13.18
C CYS A 146 -12.32 -0.84 -13.20
N PRO A 147 -13.64 -0.58 -13.35
CA PRO A 147 -14.18 0.74 -13.06
C PRO A 147 -14.11 0.95 -11.54
N PHE A 148 -13.30 1.92 -11.13
CA PHE A 148 -13.21 2.36 -9.76
C PHE A 148 -13.97 3.68 -9.62
N GLY A 149 -14.80 3.82 -8.58
CA GLY A 149 -15.65 5.01 -8.39
C GLY A 149 -14.89 6.30 -8.09
N ASP A 150 -15.56 7.43 -8.35
CA ASP A 150 -14.99 8.78 -8.56
C ASP A 150 -14.14 9.39 -7.44
N ASN A 151 -14.23 8.89 -6.21
CA ASN A 151 -13.50 9.45 -5.06
C ASN A 151 -12.09 8.85 -4.87
N ARG A 152 -11.57 8.13 -5.86
CA ARG A 152 -10.26 7.46 -5.83
C ARG A 152 -9.23 8.23 -6.65
N THR A 153 -8.05 8.43 -6.09
CA THR A 153 -6.89 9.01 -6.80
C THR A 153 -6.01 7.96 -7.45
N TYR A 154 -6.06 6.73 -6.94
CA TYR A 154 -5.37 5.58 -7.51
C TYR A 154 -6.15 4.32 -7.19
N ALA A 155 -6.28 3.43 -8.16
CA ALA A 155 -6.86 2.13 -7.94
C ALA A 155 -6.37 1.14 -8.98
N ARG A 156 -5.97 -0.03 -8.51
CA ARG A 156 -5.42 -1.07 -9.37
C ARG A 156 -5.84 -2.43 -8.86
N LYS A 157 -6.22 -3.31 -9.80
CA LYS A 157 -6.44 -4.73 -9.56
C LYS A 157 -5.54 -5.52 -10.49
N ILE A 158 -4.75 -6.43 -9.93
CA ILE A 158 -3.93 -7.38 -10.69
C ILE A 158 -4.30 -8.81 -10.31
N LYS A 159 -4.03 -9.75 -11.19
CA LYS A 159 -4.21 -11.18 -10.95
C LYS A 159 -2.96 -11.97 -11.29
N THR A 160 -2.71 -13.06 -10.58
CA THR A 160 -1.72 -14.05 -11.02
C THR A 160 -2.17 -14.67 -12.34
N ARG A 161 -1.30 -14.78 -13.36
CA ARG A 161 -1.62 -15.50 -14.60
C ARG A 161 -1.63 -17.01 -14.41
N GLY A 162 -0.73 -17.49 -13.55
CA GLY A 162 -0.71 -18.88 -13.12
C GLY A 162 -1.78 -19.15 -12.05
N GLU A 163 -2.24 -20.39 -12.04
CA GLU A 163 -2.98 -20.95 -10.92
C GLU A 163 -2.10 -20.98 -9.68
N THR A 164 -2.69 -20.61 -8.55
CA THR A 164 -2.04 -20.68 -7.23
C THR A 164 -2.28 -22.03 -6.55
N ARG A 165 -3.42 -22.63 -6.90
CA ARG A 165 -3.85 -24.00 -6.65
C ARG A 165 -4.92 -24.34 -7.72
N PRO A 166 -5.28 -25.63 -7.90
CA PRO A 166 -6.18 -26.04 -8.96
C PRO A 166 -7.46 -25.20 -9.04
N GLY A 167 -7.70 -24.57 -10.20
CA GLY A 167 -8.90 -23.79 -10.47
C GLY A 167 -8.95 -22.38 -9.85
N VAL A 168 -7.85 -21.90 -9.26
CA VAL A 168 -7.82 -20.64 -8.49
C VAL A 168 -6.67 -19.72 -8.86
N ASN A 169 -6.99 -18.46 -9.16
CA ASN A 169 -6.03 -17.36 -9.23
C ASN A 169 -6.11 -16.49 -7.98
N VAL A 170 -5.09 -15.68 -7.76
CA VAL A 170 -5.12 -14.67 -6.70
C VAL A 170 -5.23 -13.29 -7.33
N SER A 171 -6.20 -12.52 -6.84
CA SER A 171 -6.38 -11.10 -7.11
C SER A 171 -5.72 -10.27 -6.02
N ILE A 172 -4.98 -9.25 -6.41
CA ILE A 172 -4.43 -8.23 -5.51
C ILE A 172 -5.05 -6.90 -5.90
N VAL A 173 -5.55 -6.18 -4.90
CA VAL A 173 -6.26 -4.91 -5.06
C VAL A 173 -5.63 -3.87 -4.16
N ILE A 174 -5.39 -2.68 -4.72
CA ILE A 174 -4.99 -1.50 -3.98
C ILE A 174 -5.86 -0.32 -4.43
N GLU A 175 -6.35 0.46 -3.48
CA GLU A 175 -7.15 1.65 -3.74
C GLU A 175 -6.76 2.77 -2.77
N ALA A 176 -6.66 3.99 -3.29
CA ALA A 176 -6.38 5.18 -2.52
C ALA A 176 -7.42 6.26 -2.80
N GLY A 177 -7.89 6.91 -1.74
CA GLY A 177 -8.85 8.01 -1.79
C GLY A 177 -8.20 9.38 -1.98
N ALA A 178 -8.96 10.32 -2.53
CA ALA A 178 -8.56 11.72 -2.61
C ALA A 178 -8.22 12.30 -1.23
N GLY A 179 -7.22 13.20 -1.19
CA GLY A 179 -6.80 13.88 0.04
C GLY A 179 -6.27 12.95 1.14
N ASN A 180 -5.75 11.78 0.78
CA ASN A 180 -5.32 10.73 1.70
C ASN A 180 -6.41 10.24 2.65
N ALA A 181 -7.67 10.28 2.22
CA ALA A 181 -8.82 9.91 3.03
C ALA A 181 -8.88 8.41 3.38
N PHE A 182 -8.31 7.55 2.51
CA PHE A 182 -8.18 6.12 2.78
C PHE A 182 -7.10 5.48 1.90
N LEU A 183 -6.59 4.34 2.37
CA LEU A 183 -5.76 3.41 1.63
C LEU A 183 -6.30 2.00 1.94
N PHE A 184 -6.59 1.24 0.89
CA PHE A 184 -7.13 -0.11 0.96
C PHE A 184 -6.19 -1.05 0.23
N PHE A 185 -5.89 -2.19 0.85
CA PHE A 185 -5.11 -3.27 0.25
C PHE A 185 -5.77 -4.61 0.54
N ALA A 186 -5.82 -5.49 -0.47
CA ALA A 186 -6.31 -6.84 -0.33
C ALA A 186 -5.60 -7.83 -1.26
N ALA A 187 -5.46 -9.08 -0.81
CA ALA A 187 -5.17 -10.21 -1.67
C ALA A 187 -6.24 -11.29 -1.45
N VAL A 188 -6.83 -11.82 -2.51
CA VAL A 188 -7.96 -12.75 -2.42
C VAL A 188 -7.84 -13.87 -3.45
N GLU A 189 -8.11 -15.10 -3.03
CA GLU A 189 -8.35 -16.22 -3.93
C GLU A 189 -9.67 -15.99 -4.68
N GLU A 190 -9.64 -16.22 -5.98
CA GLU A 190 -10.80 -16.18 -6.84
C GLU A 190 -10.80 -17.41 -7.78
N PRO A 191 -11.96 -18.03 -8.04
CA PRO A 191 -12.06 -19.01 -9.11
C PRO A 191 -11.60 -18.41 -10.45
N ILE A 192 -10.99 -19.23 -11.30
CA ILE A 192 -10.63 -18.82 -12.67
C ILE A 192 -11.87 -18.28 -13.39
N GLY A 193 -11.73 -17.12 -14.04
CA GLY A 193 -12.81 -16.46 -14.79
C GLY A 193 -13.82 -15.68 -13.93
N VAL A 194 -13.68 -15.67 -12.60
CA VAL A 194 -14.55 -14.90 -11.69
C VAL A 194 -13.83 -13.65 -11.19
N GLY A 195 -14.58 -12.59 -10.89
CA GLY A 195 -14.00 -11.39 -10.26
C GLY A 195 -13.16 -10.51 -11.18
N GLU A 196 -13.29 -10.64 -12.50
CA GLU A 196 -12.57 -9.82 -13.50
C GLU A 196 -13.08 -8.38 -13.62
N CYS A 197 -13.59 -7.81 -12.53
CA CYS A 197 -14.34 -6.55 -12.39
C CYS A 197 -15.85 -6.76 -12.50
N ILE A 198 -16.57 -6.31 -11.47
CA ILE A 198 -18.03 -6.26 -11.49
C ILE A 198 -18.37 -5.21 -12.54
N ASN A 199 -18.79 -5.64 -13.73
CA ASN A 199 -19.42 -4.72 -14.66
C ASN A 199 -20.64 -4.13 -13.95
N SER A 200 -20.59 -2.82 -13.75
CA SER A 200 -21.75 -1.97 -13.52
C SER A 200 -22.66 -2.06 -14.74
N SER A 201 -23.47 -3.11 -14.85
CA SER A 201 -24.62 -3.17 -15.75
C SER A 201 -25.58 -4.27 -15.30
N GLY A 202 -26.64 -3.84 -14.63
CA GLY A 202 -27.78 -4.62 -14.16
C GLY A 202 -28.73 -3.70 -13.43
#